data_AF-A0A6B3DT96-F1
#
_entry.id   AF-A0A6B3DT96-F1
#
_cell.length_a   1.000
_cell.length_b   1.000
_cell.length_c   1.000
_cell.angle_alpha   90.00
_cell.angle_beta   90.00
_cell.angle_gamma   90.00
#
_symmetry.space_group_name_H-M   'P 1'
#
loop_
_entity.id
_entity.type
_entity.pdbx_description
1 polymer ?
#
loop_
_entity_poly.entity_id
_entity_poly.type
_entity_poly.pdbx_seq_one_letter_code
_entity_poly.pdbx_strand_id
1 'polypeptide(L)' 'MNILNPDAGLTAVINFVREVNGPIDQAITDGGEVTSTDCAALSGAVSALLNAIDARLPEQHAQPVTVHQHHGLREVA' A
#
# COMPACT_ATOMS: atom_id res chain seq x y z
N MET A 1 23.76 -5.79 3.20
CA MET A 1 22.53 -6.59 3.08
C MET A 1 21.60 -6.13 4.18
N ASN A 2 20.76 -5.11 3.91
CA ASN A 2 19.86 -4.55 4.92
C ASN A 2 18.68 -5.52 5.04
N ILE A 3 18.71 -6.34 6.09
CA ILE A 3 17.65 -7.28 6.41
C ILE A 3 16.42 -6.42 6.70
N LEU A 4 15.46 -6.42 5.78
CA LEU A 4 14.08 -6.05 6.05
C LEU A 4 13.66 -6.95 7.21
N ASN A 5 13.86 -6.51 8.45
CA ASN A 5 13.29 -7.18 9.60
C ASN A 5 11.88 -6.59 9.72
N PRO A 6 10.85 -7.26 9.16
CA PRO A 6 9.50 -6.76 9.28
C PRO A 6 9.16 -6.64 10.75
N ASP A 7 8.84 -5.43 11.20
CA ASP A 7 8.21 -5.25 12.49
C ASP A 7 7.01 -6.21 12.65
N ALA A 8 6.66 -6.58 13.88
CA ALA A 8 5.63 -7.59 14.17
C ALA A 8 4.32 -7.33 13.40
N GLY A 9 3.95 -6.06 13.20
CA GLY A 9 2.78 -5.69 12.39
C GLY A 9 2.91 -6.02 10.91
N LEU A 10 4.07 -5.80 10.29
CA LEU A 10 4.30 -6.16 8.87
C LEU A 10 4.36 -7.67 8.69
N THR A 11 4.95 -8.37 9.65
CA THR A 11 4.99 -9.84 9.66
C THR A 11 3.58 -10.43 9.71
N ALA A 12 2.71 -9.89 10.56
CA ALA A 12 1.31 -10.34 10.66
C ALA A 12 0.56 -10.14 9.33
N VAL A 13 0.74 -9.00 8.66
CA VAL A 13 0.09 -8.72 7.37
C VAL A 13 0.65 -9.60 6.26
N ILE A 14 1.96 -9.85 6.23
CA ILE A 14 2.57 -10.80 5.28
C ILE A 14 2.00 -12.20 5.46
N ASN A 15 1.88 -12.67 6.71
CA ASN A 15 1.29 -13.99 6.99
C ASN A 15 -0.16 -14.06 6.52
N PHE A 16 -0.96 -13.02 6.79
CA PHE A 16 -2.33 -12.92 6.32
C PHE A 16 -2.43 -13.01 4.79
N VAL A 17 -1.57 -12.29 4.05
CA VAL A 17 -1.50 -12.39 2.58
C VAL A 17 -1.18 -13.81 2.13
N ARG A 18 -0.25 -14.50 2.80
CA ARG A 18 0.10 -15.89 2.47
C ARG A 18 -1.05 -16.86 2.75
N GLU A 19 -1.77 -16.67 3.85
CA GLU A 19 -2.94 -17.47 4.20
C GLU A 19 -4.06 -17.31 3.17
N VAL A 20 -4.28 -16.10 2.66
CA VAL A 20 -5.27 -15.84 1.60
C VAL A 20 -4.78 -16.37 0.24
N ASN A 21 -3.51 -16.20 -0.08
CA ASN A 21 -2.96 -16.59 -1.38
C ASN A 21 -2.80 -18.12 -1.54
N GLY A 22 -2.52 -18.85 -0.46
CA GLY A 22 -2.28 -20.30 -0.50
C GLY A 22 -3.40 -21.11 -1.16
N PRO A 23 -4.67 -20.95 -0.72
CA PRO A 23 -5.81 -21.61 -1.36
C PRO A 23 -6.01 -21.25 -2.83
N ILE A 24 -5.72 -19.99 -3.21
CA ILE A 24 -5.86 -19.50 -4.59
C ILE A 24 -4.81 -20.13 -5.49
N ASP A 25 -3.56 -20.17 -5.04
CA ASP A 25 -2.44 -20.81 -5.74
C ASP A 25 -2.69 -22.31 -5.93
N GLN A 26 -3.22 -22.97 -4.91
CA GLN A 26 -3.61 -24.38 -4.99
C GLN A 26 -4.75 -24.60 -6.00
N ALA A 27 -5.79 -23.76 -5.98
CA ALA A 27 -6.88 -23.82 -6.95
C ALA A 27 -6.37 -23.64 -8.38
N ILE A 28 -5.45 -22.71 -8.63
CA ILE A 28 -4.85 -22.53 -9.95
C ILE A 28 -4.03 -23.77 -10.37
N THR A 29 -3.23 -24.30 -9.45
CA THR A 29 -2.36 -25.47 -9.70
C THR A 29 -3.18 -26.72 -10.03
N ASP A 30 -4.29 -26.93 -9.33
CA ASP A 30 -5.16 -28.09 -9.54
C ASP A 30 -6.12 -27.91 -10.74
N GLY A 31 -6.09 -26.76 -11.42
CA GLY A 31 -7.03 -26.42 -12.49
C GLY A 31 -8.46 -26.18 -11.98
N GLY A 32 -8.59 -25.87 -10.70
CA GLY A 32 -9.84 -25.52 -10.04
C GLY A 32 -10.31 -24.10 -10.37
N GLU A 33 -11.51 -23.79 -9.90
CA GLU A 33 -12.12 -22.48 -10.09
C GLU A 33 -11.58 -21.47 -9.05
N VAL A 34 -11.16 -20.30 -9.51
CA VAL A 34 -10.89 -19.12 -8.67
C VAL A 34 -12.12 -18.23 -8.72
N THR A 35 -12.75 -17.98 -7.58
CA THR A 35 -13.99 -17.22 -7.50
C THR A 35 -13.73 -15.71 -7.38
N SER A 36 -14.77 -14.91 -7.61
CA SER A 36 -14.72 -13.48 -7.31
C SER A 36 -14.46 -13.17 -5.84
N THR A 37 -14.88 -14.06 -4.93
CA THR A 37 -14.66 -13.93 -3.48
C THR A 37 -13.18 -14.09 -3.14
N ASP A 38 -12.50 -15.03 -3.80
CA ASP A 38 -11.06 -15.25 -3.64
C ASP A 38 -10.27 -14.02 -4.10
N CYS A 39 -10.64 -13.46 -5.26
CA CYS A 39 -10.04 -12.23 -5.77
C CYS A 39 -10.27 -11.04 -4.82
N ALA A 40 -11.47 -10.92 -4.23
CA ALA A 40 -11.77 -9.85 -3.27
C ALA A 40 -10.96 -10.00 -1.97
N ALA A 41 -10.82 -11.22 -1.47
CA ALA A 41 -9.99 -11.52 -0.29
C ALA A 41 -8.51 -11.17 -0.55
N LEU A 42 -7.98 -11.57 -1.71
CA LEU A 42 -6.60 -11.26 -2.10
C LEU A 42 -6.38 -9.75 -2.28
N SER A 43 -7.33 -9.06 -2.93
CA SER A 43 -7.29 -7.61 -3.09
C SER A 43 -7.27 -6.89 -1.73
N GLY A 44 -8.09 -7.33 -0.78
CA GLY A 44 -8.09 -6.81 0.59
C GLY A 44 -6.76 -7.05 1.31
N ALA A 45 -6.19 -8.25 1.20
CA ALA A 45 -4.91 -8.59 1.81
C ALA A 45 -3.75 -7.76 1.23
N VAL A 46 -3.72 -7.58 -0.10
CA VAL A 46 -2.73 -6.73 -0.77
C VAL A 46 -2.88 -5.27 -0.37
N SER A 47 -4.11 -4.76 -0.25
CA SER A 47 -4.36 -3.39 0.22
C SER A 47 -3.86 -3.17 1.65
N ALA A 48 -4.08 -4.16 2.55
CA ALA A 48 -3.54 -4.13 3.90
C ALA A 48 -2.00 -4.13 3.91
N LEU A 49 -1.37 -4.90 3.02
CA LEU A 49 0.09 -4.92 2.86
C LEU A 49 0.63 -3.58 2.37
N LEU A 50 -0.01 -2.96 1.38
CA LEU A 50 0.38 -1.64 0.87
C LEU A 50 0.27 -0.57 1.97
N ASN A 51 -0.82 -0.55 2.72
CA ASN A 51 -0.99 0.38 3.86
C ASN A 51 0.08 0.16 4.94
N ALA A 52 0.44 -1.10 5.21
CA ALA A 52 1.49 -1.41 6.16
C ALA A 52 2.86 -0.92 5.66
N ILE A 53 3.15 -1.02 4.36
CA ILE A 53 4.39 -0.50 3.77
C ILE A 53 4.39 1.03 3.80
N ASP A 54 3.28 1.68 3.43
CA ASP A 54 3.12 3.13 3.40
C ASP A 54 3.35 3.77 4.77
N ALA A 55 2.74 3.20 5.82
CA ALA A 55 2.95 3.63 7.21
C ALA A 55 4.42 3.53 7.70
N ARG A 56 5.29 2.86 6.95
CA ARG A 56 6.73 2.71 7.23
C ARG A 56 7.60 3.60 6.36
N LEU A 57 7.05 4.22 5.32
CA LEU A 57 7.77 5.21 4.55
C LEU A 57 7.89 6.48 5.39
N PRO A 58 9.09 7.05 5.55
CA PRO A 58 9.22 8.37 6.15
C PRO A 58 8.40 9.34 5.30
N GLU A 59 7.60 10.21 5.95
CA GLU A 59 6.74 11.21 5.33
C GLU A 59 7.53 12.09 4.36
N GLN A 60 7.75 11.64 3.13
CA GLN A 60 8.21 12.47 2.04
C GLN A 60 6.98 13.22 1.56
N HIS A 61 6.63 14.31 2.25
CA HIS A 61 6.00 15.54 1.74
C HIS A 61 5.14 16.23 2.81
N ALA A 62 5.81 16.92 3.73
CA ALA A 62 5.29 18.18 4.26
C ALA A 62 6.18 19.33 3.76
N GLN A 63 6.27 19.50 2.45
CA GLN A 63 6.72 20.80 1.91
C GLN A 63 5.46 21.65 1.75
N PRO A 64 5.26 22.70 2.56
CA PRO A 64 4.19 23.64 2.29
C PRO A 64 4.47 24.25 0.93
N VAL A 65 3.57 24.03 -0.03
CA VAL A 65 3.49 24.86 -1.23
C VAL A 65 3.24 26.29 -0.76
N THR A 66 4.32 27.05 -0.61
CA THR A 66 4.25 28.49 -0.41
C THR A 66 3.73 29.05 -1.72
N VAL A 67 2.42 29.28 -1.78
CA VAL A 67 1.81 30.10 -2.84
C VAL A 67 2.36 31.50 -2.63
N HIS A 68 3.46 31.81 -3.32
CA HIS A 68 3.97 33.17 -3.46
C HIS A 68 2.91 33.94 -4.26
N GLN A 69 1.95 34.54 -3.56
CA GLN A 69 1.00 35.46 -4.15
C GLN A 69 1.81 36.59 -4.79
N HIS A 70 1.87 36.60 -6.11
CA HIS A 70 2.40 37.72 -6.88
C HIS A 70 1.47 38.91 -6.61
N HIS A 71 1.84 39.75 -5.64
CA HIS A 71 1.20 41.03 -5.39
C HIS A 71 1.40 41.89 -6.64
N GLY A 72 0.40 41.87 -7.52
CA GLY A 72 0.33 42.72 -8.69
C GLY A 72 0.24 44.18 -8.27
N LEU A 73 1.32 44.91 -8.53
CA LEU A 73 1.45 46.34 -8.79
C LEU A 73 0.17 47.18 -8.62
N ARG A 74 0.20 48.03 -7.59
CA ARG A 74 -0.68 49.18 -7.41
C ARG A 74 -0.56 50.12 -8.62
N GLU A 75 -1.69 50.47 -9.20
CA GLU A 75 -1.82 51.39 -10.33
C GLU A 75 -1.15 52.75 -10.08
N VAL A 76 -0.64 53.29 -11.18
CA VAL A 76 0.15 54.50 -11.37
C VAL A 76 -0.58 55.78 -10.96
N ALA A 77 0.20 56.75 -10.47
CA ALA A 77 -0.18 58.16 -10.38
C ALA A 77 -0.05 58.85 -11.75
#